data_AF-B4FCR4-F1
#
_entry.id   AF-B4FCR4-F1
#
_cell.length_a   1.000
_cell.length_b   1.000
_cell.length_c   1.000
_cell.angle_alpha   90.00
_cell.angle_beta   90.00
_cell.angle_gamma   90.00
#
_symmetry.space_group_name_H-M   'P 1'
#
loop_
_entity.id
_entity.type
_entity.pdbx_description
1 polymer ?
#
loop_
_entity_poly.entity_id
_entity_poly.type
_entity_poly.pdbx_seq_one_letter_code
_entity_poly.pdbx_strand_id
1 'polypeptide(L)'
;MKLGEDVDLWKVAECTELFTGADLEGLCREAGMAALREDISASLIHDAHFQAARSSLSPSLTKAVVDEYSKVDINDPSSRKH
;
A
#
# COMPACT_ATOMS: atom_id res chain seq x y z
N MET A 1 13.18 10.48 0.43
CA MET A 1 13.83 10.22 1.73
C MET A 1 14.33 8.79 1.74
N LYS A 2 15.33 8.46 2.56
CA LYS A 2 15.85 7.09 2.71
C LYS A 2 15.07 6.35 3.80
N LEU A 3 15.17 5.03 3.85
CA LEU A 3 14.61 4.23 4.95
C LEU A 3 15.63 4.15 6.10
N GLY A 4 15.14 4.22 7.33
CA GLY A 4 15.88 3.87 8.53
C GLY A 4 16.13 2.36 8.60
N GLU A 5 17.12 1.96 9.39
CA GLU A 5 17.48 0.55 9.59
C GLU A 5 16.40 -0.26 10.34
N ASP A 6 15.48 0.43 11.01
CA ASP A 6 14.35 -0.12 11.75
C ASP A 6 13.13 -0.43 10.86
N VAL A 7 13.15 -0.03 9.59
CA VAL A 7 12.04 -0.26 8.66
C VAL A 7 12.07 -1.69 8.11
N ASP A 8 11.03 -2.46 8.43
CA ASP A 8 10.83 -3.80 7.91
C ASP A 8 9.77 -3.80 6.79
N LEU A 9 10.23 -3.81 5.54
CA LEU A 9 9.35 -3.80 4.37
C LEU A 9 8.49 -5.05 4.24
N TRP A 10 8.89 -6.19 4.84
CA TRP A 10 8.05 -7.38 4.85
C TRP A 10 6.84 -7.18 5.76
N LYS A 11 7.03 -6.61 6.95
CA LYS A 11 5.91 -6.24 7.84
C LYS A 11 4.98 -5.21 7.21
N VAL A 12 5.54 -4.21 6.52
CA VAL A 12 4.74 -3.23 5.78
C VAL A 12 3.88 -3.94 4.72
N ALA A 13 4.47 -4.86 3.94
CA ALA A 13 3.75 -5.63 2.93
C ALA A 13 2.62 -6.47 3.55
N GLU A 14 2.89 -7.21 4.63
CA GLU A 14 1.89 -8.00 5.36
C GLU A 14 0.71 -7.15 5.85
N CYS A 15 0.98 -5.91 6.25
CA CYS A 15 -0.04 -4.98 6.73
C CYS A 15 -0.81 -4.25 5.62
N THR A 16 -0.55 -4.51 4.34
CA THR A 16 -1.15 -3.79 3.19
C THR A 16 -2.04 -4.68 2.32
N GLU A 17 -2.67 -5.71 2.91
CA GLU A 17 -3.70 -6.50 2.22
C GLU A 17 -4.76 -5.56 1.60
N LEU A 18 -5.15 -5.82 0.36
CA LEU A 18 -6.12 -5.04 -0.43
C LEU A 18 -5.68 -3.62 -0.82
N PHE A 19 -4.43 -3.23 -0.56
CA PHE A 19 -3.89 -1.99 -1.11
C PHE A 19 -3.59 -2.18 -2.59
N THR A 20 -3.98 -1.18 -3.38
CA THR A 20 -3.55 -1.02 -4.77
C THR A 20 -2.18 -0.34 -4.83
N GLY A 21 -1.60 -0.24 -6.03
CA GLY A 21 -0.39 0.57 -6.23
C GLY A 21 -0.58 2.04 -5.83
N ALA A 22 -1.78 2.61 -6.04
CA ALA A 22 -2.07 3.99 -5.64
C ALA A 22 -2.18 4.13 -4.11
N ASP A 23 -2.72 3.12 -3.42
CA ASP A 23 -2.77 3.11 -1.96
C ASP A 23 -1.35 3.02 -1.37
N LEU A 24 -0.48 2.20 -1.96
CA LEU A 24 0.92 2.07 -1.57
C LEU A 24 1.72 3.36 -1.83
N GLU A 25 1.48 4.03 -2.96
CA GLU A 25 2.05 5.36 -3.22
C GLU A 25 1.62 6.36 -2.15
N GLY A 26 0.33 6.38 -1.82
CA GLY A 26 -0.24 7.21 -0.75
C GLY A 26 0.40 6.93 0.60
N LEU A 27 0.58 5.66 0.95
CA LEU A 27 1.25 5.22 2.18
C LEU A 27 2.69 5.74 2.25
N CYS A 28 3.48 5.55 1.20
CA CYS A 28 4.87 6.03 1.15
C CYS A 28 4.95 7.56 1.24
N ARG A 29 4.04 8.27 0.57
CA ARG A 29 3.98 9.73 0.62
C ARG A 29 3.64 10.23 2.02
N GLU A 30 2.62 9.67 2.66
CA GLU A 30 2.24 10.07 4.01
C GLU A 30 3.29 9.69 5.06
N ALA A 31 4.01 8.58 4.90
CA ALA A 31 5.14 8.25 5.77
C ALA A 31 6.26 9.28 5.66
N GLY A 32 6.61 9.72 4.44
CA GLY A 32 7.55 10.81 4.24
C GLY A 32 7.07 12.14 4.82
N MET A 33 5.78 12.46 4.67
CA MET A 33 5.19 13.65 5.29
C MET A 33 5.16 13.57 6.81
N ALA A 34 4.92 12.40 7.39
CA ALA A 34 4.98 12.20 8.83
C ALA A 34 6.40 12.48 9.36
N ALA A 35 7.43 11.98 8.68
CA ALA A 35 8.83 12.27 9.02
C ALA A 35 9.14 13.77 8.96
N LEU A 36 8.69 14.47 7.91
CA LEU A 36 8.90 15.92 7.76
C LEU A 36 8.11 16.77 8.76
N ARG A 37 6.94 16.30 9.20
CA ARG A 37 6.14 16.96 10.25
C ARG A 37 6.81 16.82 11.62
N GLU A 38 7.50 15.71 11.87
CA GLU A 38 8.30 15.50 13.09
C GLU A 38 9.58 16.36 13.07
N ASP A 39 10.33 16.33 11.97
CA ASP A 39 11.53 17.13 11.76
C ASP A 39 11.64 17.55 10.28
N ILE A 40 11.60 18.86 10.02
CA ILE A 40 11.67 19.42 8.66
C ILE A 40 13.00 19.12 7.96
N SER A 41 14.05 18.78 8.70
CA SER A 41 15.36 18.39 8.19
C SER A 41 15.54 16.87 8.04
N ALA A 42 14.50 16.09 8.33
CA ALA A 42 14.55 14.63 8.27
C ALA A 42 14.98 14.14 6.88
N SER A 43 15.92 13.18 6.88
CA SER A 43 16.39 12.50 5.67
C SER A 43 16.06 11.00 5.65
N LEU A 44 15.62 10.47 6.80
CA LEU A 44 15.23 9.09 7.03
C LEU A 44 13.74 8.99 7.37
N ILE A 45 13.12 7.90 6.94
CA ILE A 45 11.78 7.47 7.33
C ILE A 45 11.96 6.25 8.24
N HIS A 46 11.42 6.31 9.44
CA HIS A 46 11.45 5.25 10.45
C HIS A 46 10.13 4.45 10.45
N ASP A 47 10.10 3.30 11.11
CA ASP A 47 8.90 2.43 11.15
C ASP A 47 7.68 3.17 11.74
N ALA A 48 7.92 4.03 12.74
CA ALA A 48 6.89 4.87 13.35
C ALA A 48 6.14 5.75 12.33
N HIS A 49 6.83 6.22 11.28
CA HIS A 49 6.21 7.04 10.24
C HIS A 49 5.28 6.24 9.34
N PHE A 50 5.65 4.98 9.03
CA PHE A 50 4.76 4.05 8.34
C PHE A 50 3.54 3.69 9.19
N GLN A 51 3.71 3.45 10.49
CA GLN A 51 2.61 3.19 11.42
C GLN A 51 1.62 4.38 11.50
N ALA A 52 2.16 5.60 11.58
CA ALA A 52 1.37 6.83 11.59
C ALA A 52 0.57 7.01 10.28
N ALA A 53 1.23 6.81 9.13
CA ALA A 53 0.59 6.89 7.82
C ALA A 53 -0.50 5.83 7.66
N ARG A 54 -0.21 4.58 8.05
CA ARG A 54 -1.15 3.46 7.95
C ARG A 54 -2.42 3.67 8.75
N SER A 55 -2.33 4.31 9.91
CA SER A 55 -3.47 4.62 10.77
C SER A 55 -4.48 5.58 10.12
N SER A 56 -4.06 6.31 9.08
CA SER A 56 -4.89 7.28 8.37
C SER A 56 -5.36 6.79 6.99
N LEU A 57 -5.01 5.56 6.60
CA LEU A 57 -5.27 5.02 5.26
C LEU A 57 -6.09 3.74 5.32
N SER A 58 -7.09 3.67 4.44
CA SER A 58 -7.92 2.48 4.21
C SER A 58 -7.61 1.89 2.83
N PRO A 59 -7.65 0.56 2.65
CA PRO A 59 -7.47 -0.06 1.34
C PRO A 59 -8.56 0.40 0.37
N SER A 60 -8.20 0.61 -0.91
CA SER A 60 -9.19 0.93 -1.94
C SER A 60 -9.95 -0.30 -2.44
N LEU A 61 -9.41 -1.52 -2.26
CA LEU A 61 -10.10 -2.75 -2.65
C LEU A 61 -10.86 -3.38 -1.47
N THR A 62 -11.87 -4.17 -1.82
CA THR A 62 -12.54 -5.09 -0.91
C THR A 62 -12.34 -6.53 -1.39
N LYS A 63 -12.47 -7.51 -0.48
CA LYS A 63 -12.38 -8.93 -0.85
C LYS A 63 -13.41 -9.31 -1.91
N ALA A 64 -14.63 -8.79 -1.82
CA ALA A 64 -15.68 -9.04 -2.80
C ALA A 64 -15.27 -8.61 -4.22
N VAL A 65 -14.63 -7.44 -4.35
CA VAL A 65 -14.15 -6.94 -5.64
C VAL A 65 -13.04 -7.86 -6.18
N VAL A 66 -12.09 -8.27 -5.35
CA VAL A 66 -11.01 -9.20 -5.76
C VAL A 66 -11.58 -10.55 -6.20
N ASP A 67 -12.55 -11.09 -5.46
CA ASP A 67 -13.21 -12.36 -5.76
C ASP A 67 -14.03 -12.29 -7.05
N GLU A 68 -14.65 -11.15 -7.35
CA GLU A 68 -15.38 -10.93 -8.60
C GLU A 68 -14.44 -11.00 -9.80
N TYR A 69 -13.32 -10.26 -9.78
CA TYR A 69 -12.35 -10.28 -10.88
C TYR A 69 -11.65 -11.63 -11.03
N SER A 70 -11.45 -12.38 -9.94
CA SER A 70 -10.80 -13.70 -9.97
C SER A 70 -11.66 -14.77 -10.67
N LYS A 71 -12.98 -14.57 -10.77
CA LYS A 71 -13.91 -15.50 -11.43
C LYS A 71 -13.96 -15.31 -12.94
N VAL A 72 -13.42 -14.22 -13.46
CA VAL A 72 -13.34 -13.98 -14.90
C VAL A 72 -12.14 -14.74 -15.44
N ASP A 73 -12.37 -15.95 -15.94
CA ASP A 73 -11.35 -16.71 -16.67
C ASP A 73 -11.08 -16.01 -18.01
N ILE A 74 -10.02 -15.21 -18.05
CA ILE A 74 -9.60 -14.45 -19.23
C ILE A 74 -9.20 -15.37 -20.40
N ASN A 75 -9.07 -16.69 -20.14
CA ASN A 75 -8.81 -17.71 -21.14
C ASN A 75 -10.03 -18.57 -21.48
N ASP A 76 -11.24 -18.25 -20.98
CA ASP A 76 -12.45 -18.98 -21.33
C ASP A 76 -12.73 -18.87 -22.85
N PRO A 77 -12.59 -19.96 -23.63
CA PRO A 77 -12.79 -19.92 -25.07
C PRO A 77 -14.25 -19.66 -25.46
N SER A 78 -15.21 -19.84 -24.54
CA SER A 78 -16.63 -19.61 -24.77
C SER A 78 -17.04 -18.13 -24.70
N SER A 79 -16.17 -17.25 -24.20
CA SER A 79 -16.40 -15.80 -24.15
C SER A 79 -16.05 -15.08 -25.46
N ARG A 80 -15.42 -15.75 -26.43
CA ARG A 80 -15.25 -15.24 -27.80
C ARG A 80 -16.55 -15.45 -28.59
N LYS A 81 -17.52 -14.56 -28.41
CA LYS A 81 -18.64 -14.48 -29.36
C LYS A 81 -18.10 -13.97 -30.70
N HIS A 82 -18.37 -14.76 -31.74
CA HIS A 82 -18.14 -14.43 -33.16
C HIS A 82 -18.81 -13.11 -33.56
#